data_AF-A0AA40NE84-F1
#
_entry.id   AF-A0AA40NE84-F1
#
_cell.length_a   1.000
_cell.length_b   1.000
_cell.length_c   1.000
_cell.angle_alpha   90.00
_cell.angle_beta   90.00
_cell.angle_gamma   90.00
#
_symmetry.space_group_name_H-M   'P 1'
#
loop_
_entity.id
_entity.type
_entity.pdbx_description
1 polymer ?
#
loop_
_entity_poly.entity_id
_entity_poly.type
_entity_poly.pdbx_seq_one_letter_code
_entity_poly.pdbx_strand_id
1 'polypeptide(L)'
;MGDNGDSDELFFRLCDPATVLALLDELEAKDSTISTQQHEIRTLLNALEQATEKRNFDIPGRKRLIGWRASDYTDETSDPELAKNWAAAIGVLPIFEGDVNTKLSAAGIGVKGE
;
A
#
# COMPACT_ATOMS: atom_id res chain seq x y z
N MET A 1 -21.77 -35.73 -22.69
CA MET A 1 -20.41 -35.79 -22.15
C MET A 1 -19.46 -35.41 -23.27
N GLY A 2 -18.57 -34.44 -23.05
CA GLY A 2 -17.57 -34.05 -24.06
C GLY A 2 -16.56 -35.17 -24.24
N ASP A 3 -16.22 -35.45 -25.49
CA ASP A 3 -15.19 -36.41 -25.87
C ASP A 3 -13.80 -35.80 -25.58
N ASN A 4 -13.30 -36.02 -24.37
CA ASN A 4 -11.94 -35.61 -23.98
C ASN A 4 -10.88 -36.62 -24.45
N GLY A 5 -11.28 -37.74 -25.10
CA GLY A 5 -10.36 -38.83 -25.46
C GLY A 5 -9.25 -38.40 -26.41
N ASP A 6 -9.59 -37.61 -27.43
CA ASP A 6 -8.61 -37.10 -28.41
C ASP A 6 -7.62 -36.09 -27.79
N SER A 7 -8.08 -35.23 -26.87
CA SER A 7 -7.19 -34.24 -26.23
C SER A 7 -6.21 -34.90 -25.26
N ASP A 8 -6.68 -35.90 -24.51
CA ASP A 8 -5.86 -36.64 -23.56
C ASP A 8 -4.85 -37.54 -24.28
N GLU A 9 -5.23 -38.20 -25.39
CA GLU A 9 -4.28 -38.98 -26.22
C GLU A 9 -3.18 -38.10 -26.84
N LEU A 10 -3.53 -36.90 -27.32
CA LEU A 10 -2.57 -35.94 -27.84
C LEU A 10 -1.60 -35.48 -26.76
N PHE A 11 -2.08 -35.25 -25.53
CA PHE A 11 -1.26 -34.88 -24.38
C PHE A 11 -0.25 -35.98 -24.04
N PHE A 12 -0.67 -37.25 -23.93
CA PHE A 12 0.24 -38.36 -23.64
C PHE A 12 1.29 -38.60 -24.74
N ARG A 13 0.97 -38.31 -26.00
CA ARG A 13 1.91 -38.45 -27.12
C ARG A 13 2.93 -37.30 -27.20
N LEU A 14 2.56 -36.11 -26.72
CA LEU A 14 3.41 -34.91 -26.70
C LEU A 14 4.18 -34.74 -25.37
N CYS A 15 3.73 -35.37 -24.30
CA CYS A 15 4.45 -35.48 -23.02
C CYS A 15 5.54 -36.55 -23.08
N ASP A 16 6.46 -36.42 -24.04
CA ASP A 16 7.71 -37.16 -23.95
C ASP A 16 8.55 -36.63 -22.77
N PRO A 17 9.41 -37.48 -22.16
CA PRO A 17 10.19 -37.07 -21.00
C PRO A 17 11.08 -35.84 -21.23
N ALA A 18 11.54 -35.59 -22.46
CA ALA A 18 12.39 -34.42 -22.75
C ALA A 18 11.57 -33.13 -22.73
N THR A 19 10.35 -33.14 -23.26
CA THR A 19 9.41 -32.00 -23.20
C THR A 19 9.04 -31.65 -21.76
N VAL A 20 8.79 -32.65 -20.91
CA VAL A 20 8.50 -32.42 -19.47
C VAL A 20 9.70 -31.82 -18.75
N LEU A 21 10.92 -32.30 -19.02
CA LEU A 21 12.13 -31.73 -18.42
C LEU A 21 12.38 -30.28 -18.86
N ALA A 22 12.20 -29.97 -20.14
CA ALA A 22 12.32 -28.61 -20.64
C ALA A 22 11.33 -27.63 -19.98
N LEU A 23 10.09 -28.08 -19.73
CA LEU A 23 9.09 -27.29 -19.02
C LEU A 23 9.44 -27.09 -17.54
N LEU A 24 10.05 -28.09 -16.89
CA LEU A 24 10.55 -27.96 -15.52
C LEU A 24 11.72 -26.98 -15.42
N ASP A 25 12.67 -27.04 -16.36
CA ASP A 25 13.78 -26.08 -16.44
C ASP A 25 13.25 -24.65 -16.65
N GLU A 26 12.26 -24.48 -17.55
CA GLU A 26 11.62 -23.18 -17.78
C GLU A 26 10.88 -22.68 -16.52
N LEU A 27 10.22 -23.58 -15.80
CA LEU A 27 9.52 -23.24 -14.55
C LEU A 27 10.51 -22.81 -13.46
N GLU A 28 11.62 -23.52 -13.29
CA GLU A 28 12.68 -23.16 -12.33
C GLU A 28 13.33 -21.80 -12.66
N ALA A 29 13.56 -21.53 -13.95
CA ALA A 29 14.06 -20.24 -14.41
C ALA A 29 13.07 -19.10 -14.12
N LYS A 30 11.76 -19.35 -14.30
CA LYS A 30 10.71 -18.39 -13.98
C LYS A 30 10.60 -18.15 -12.48
N ASP A 31 10.67 -19.19 -11.65
CA ASP A 31 10.67 -19.06 -10.19
C ASP A 31 11.87 -18.25 -9.68
N SER A 32 13.05 -18.46 -10.28
CA SER A 32 14.24 -17.66 -10.00
C SER A 32 14.02 -16.19 -10.33
N THR A 33 13.42 -15.90 -11.50
CA THR A 33 13.10 -14.53 -11.92
C THR A 33 12.08 -13.87 -10.99
N ILE A 34 11.05 -14.60 -10.58
CA ILE A 34 10.03 -14.12 -9.63
C ILE A 34 10.68 -13.79 -8.29
N SER A 35 11.57 -14.65 -7.79
CA SER A 35 12.29 -14.40 -6.53
C SER A 35 13.12 -13.12 -6.58
N THR A 36 13.85 -12.89 -7.68
CA THR A 36 14.60 -11.66 -7.91
C THR A 36 13.68 -10.44 -7.95
N GLN A 37 12.59 -10.49 -8.71
CA GLN A 37 11.63 -9.39 -8.81
C GLN A 37 11.00 -9.07 -7.44
N GLN A 38 10.64 -10.08 -6.66
CA GLN A 38 10.11 -9.88 -5.31
C GLN A 38 11.14 -9.22 -4.39
N HIS A 39 12.42 -9.58 -4.50
CA HIS A 39 13.48 -8.95 -3.74
C HIS A 39 13.68 -7.47 -4.13
N GLU A 40 13.64 -7.16 -5.43
CA GLU A 40 13.70 -5.78 -5.93
C GLU A 40 12.51 -4.96 -5.45
N ILE A 41 11.29 -5.49 -5.53
CA ILE A 41 10.08 -4.82 -5.02
C ILE A 41 10.23 -4.51 -3.53
N ARG A 42 10.67 -5.46 -2.70
CA ARG A 42 10.90 -5.22 -1.26
C ARG A 42 11.93 -4.12 -1.03
N THR A 43 13.00 -4.11 -1.83
CA THR A 43 14.07 -3.11 -1.72
C THR A 43 13.58 -1.72 -2.10
N LEU A 44 12.84 -1.61 -3.20
CA LEU A 44 12.26 -0.35 -3.66
C LEU A 44 11.21 0.19 -2.69
N LEU A 45 10.37 -0.68 -2.10
CA LEU A 45 9.41 -0.28 -1.08
C LEU A 45 10.09 0.29 0.16
N ASN A 46 11.16 -0.37 0.65
CA ASN A 46 11.93 0.14 1.78
C ASN A 46 12.63 1.47 1.45
N ALA A 47 13.20 1.62 0.25
CA ALA A 47 13.80 2.87 -0.19
C ALA A 47 12.77 4.01 -0.30
N LEU A 48 11.56 3.72 -0.78
CA LEU A 48 10.46 4.67 -0.84
C LEU A 48 9.99 5.08 0.56
N GLU A 49 9.82 4.13 1.48
CA GLU A 49 9.47 4.40 2.88
C GLU A 49 10.47 5.36 3.51
N GLN A 50 11.77 5.05 3.44
CA GLN A 50 12.83 5.93 3.93
C GLN A 50 12.84 7.30 3.26
N ALA A 51 12.58 7.37 1.95
CA ALA A 51 12.51 8.64 1.23
C ALA A 51 11.28 9.48 1.66
N THR A 52 10.15 8.84 1.95
CA THR A 52 8.95 9.52 2.45
C THR A 52 9.11 10.00 3.88
N GLU A 53 9.75 9.21 4.75
CA GLU A 53 10.10 9.61 6.10
C GLU A 53 11.04 10.82 6.06
N LYS A 54 12.16 10.73 5.33
CA LYS A 54 13.10 11.85 5.16
C LYS A 54 12.41 13.10 4.63
N ARG A 55 11.55 12.98 3.61
CA ARG A 55 10.78 14.12 3.07
C ARG A 55 9.86 14.77 4.11
N ASN A 56 9.28 13.98 5.02
CA ASN A 56 8.42 14.53 6.07
C ASN A 56 9.21 15.35 7.12
N PHE A 57 10.50 15.06 7.30
CA PHE A 57 11.38 15.81 8.20
C PHE A 57 12.12 16.98 7.52
N ASP A 58 12.49 16.87 6.24
CA ASP A 58 13.42 17.79 5.57
C ASP A 58 12.82 18.95 4.77
N ILE A 59 11.51 19.22 4.83
CA ILE A 59 10.92 20.41 4.17
C ILE A 59 10.77 21.55 5.19
N PRO A 60 11.68 22.54 5.22
CA PRO A 60 11.49 23.72 6.06
C PRO A 60 10.20 24.43 5.63
N GLY A 61 9.22 24.47 6.54
CA GLY A 61 7.92 25.12 6.34
C GLY A 61 6.74 24.18 6.08
N ARG A 62 6.94 22.86 5.89
CA ARG A 62 5.81 21.92 5.76
C ARG A 62 5.32 21.48 7.14
N LYS A 63 4.30 22.18 7.63
CA LYS A 63 3.64 21.86 8.90
C LYS A 63 3.05 20.45 8.86
N ARG A 64 3.22 19.69 9.94
CA ARG A 64 2.68 18.33 10.08
C ARG A 64 1.15 18.38 10.15
N LEU A 65 0.45 17.46 9.46
CA LEU A 65 -1.00 17.30 9.63
C LEU A 65 -1.27 16.75 11.03
N ILE A 66 -2.10 17.46 11.80
CA ILE A 66 -2.44 17.09 13.18
C ILE A 66 -3.92 16.77 13.39
N GLY A 67 -4.75 16.94 12.37
CA GLY A 67 -6.16 16.55 12.47
C GLY A 67 -7.01 17.15 11.37
N TRP A 68 -8.31 17.14 11.62
CA TRP A 68 -9.35 17.60 10.71
C TRP A 68 -10.39 18.38 11.51
N ARG A 69 -11.01 19.38 10.87
CA ARG A 69 -12.09 20.19 11.45
C ARG A 69 -13.26 20.33 10.50
N ALA A 70 -14.43 20.65 11.05
CA ALA A 70 -15.54 21.16 10.26
C ALA A 70 -15.23 22.56 9.68
N SER A 71 -15.90 22.93 8.58
CA SER A 71 -15.68 24.20 7.86
C SER A 71 -16.03 25.44 8.68
N ASP A 72 -16.89 25.29 9.68
CA ASP A 72 -17.33 26.31 10.64
C ASP A 72 -16.53 26.30 11.95
N TYR A 73 -15.47 25.46 12.04
CA TYR A 73 -14.54 25.38 13.19
C TYR A 73 -15.18 24.96 14.51
N THR A 74 -16.37 24.35 14.49
CA THR A 74 -17.05 23.90 15.73
C THR A 74 -16.44 22.61 16.29
N ASP A 75 -16.03 21.71 15.40
CA ASP A 75 -15.58 20.36 15.74
C ASP A 75 -14.20 20.07 15.14
N GLU A 76 -13.33 19.45 15.94
CA GLU A 76 -11.96 19.09 15.58
C GLU A 76 -11.63 17.67 16.07
N THR A 77 -10.87 16.90 15.29
CA THR A 77 -10.45 15.54 15.65
C THR A 77 -9.14 15.15 14.99
N SER A 78 -8.29 14.39 15.70
CA SER A 78 -7.11 13.73 15.12
C SER A 78 -7.45 12.39 14.47
N ASP A 79 -8.67 11.88 14.64
CA ASP A 79 -9.14 10.62 14.06
C ASP A 79 -9.76 10.85 12.67
N PRO A 80 -9.14 10.35 11.58
CA PRO A 80 -9.64 10.52 10.23
C PRO A 80 -10.98 9.81 9.98
N GLU A 81 -11.29 8.72 10.68
CA GLU A 81 -12.58 8.02 10.52
C GLU A 81 -13.73 8.84 11.12
N LEU A 82 -13.51 9.48 12.28
CA LEU A 82 -14.49 10.40 12.87
C LEU A 82 -14.73 11.61 11.96
N ALA A 83 -13.67 12.14 11.34
CA ALA A 83 -13.77 13.24 10.38
C ALA A 83 -14.54 12.86 9.10
N LYS A 84 -14.34 11.63 8.57
CA LYS A 84 -15.10 11.13 7.42
C LYS A 84 -16.60 11.06 7.69
N ASN A 85 -16.99 10.73 8.93
CA ASN A 85 -18.40 10.69 9.32
C ASN A 85 -19.06 12.09 9.31
N TRP A 86 -18.30 13.17 9.45
CA TRP A 86 -18.81 14.54 9.28
C TRP A 86 -19.08 14.91 7.80
N ALA A 87 -18.35 14.29 6.87
CA ALA A 87 -18.39 14.63 5.45
C ALA A 87 -19.74 14.39 4.75
N ALA A 88 -20.65 13.61 5.36
CA ALA A 88 -21.95 13.29 4.77
C ALA A 88 -22.85 14.53 4.60
N ALA A 89 -22.58 15.63 5.32
CA ALA A 89 -23.34 16.88 5.19
C ALA A 89 -22.55 18.17 5.47
N ILE A 90 -21.31 18.08 5.99
CA ILE A 90 -20.49 19.24 6.37
C ILE A 90 -19.10 19.10 5.72
N GLY A 91 -18.61 20.18 5.11
CA GLY A 91 -17.25 20.20 4.56
C GLY A 91 -16.20 20.10 5.67
N VAL A 92 -15.15 19.30 5.48
CA VAL A 92 -14.04 19.16 6.43
C VAL A 92 -12.74 19.76 5.88
N LEU A 93 -11.95 20.37 6.74
CA LEU A 93 -10.67 21.01 6.43
C LEU A 93 -9.54 20.34 7.23
N PRO A 94 -8.36 20.13 6.63
CA PRO A 94 -7.18 19.65 7.35
C PRO A 94 -6.66 20.70 8.35
N ILE A 95 -6.14 20.23 9.49
CA ILE A 95 -5.50 21.03 10.53
C ILE A 95 -4.01 20.69 10.57
N PHE A 96 -3.16 21.70 10.48
CA PHE A 96 -1.71 21.54 10.54
C PHE A 96 -1.11 22.09 11.84
N GLU A 97 0.10 21.67 12.16
CA GLU A 97 0.85 22.16 13.33
C GLU A 97 0.98 23.70 13.32
N GLY A 98 0.66 24.34 14.45
CA GLY A 98 0.65 25.80 14.56
C GLY A 98 -0.46 26.48 13.75
N ASP A 99 -1.57 25.77 13.48
CA ASP A 99 -2.84 26.40 13.08
C ASP A 99 -3.37 27.23 14.26
N VAL A 100 -3.83 28.46 14.00
CA VAL A 100 -4.30 29.38 15.06
C VAL A 100 -5.69 29.04 15.57
N ASN A 101 -6.46 28.30 14.77
CA ASN A 101 -7.83 27.90 15.06
C ASN A 101 -7.91 26.40 15.37
N THR A 102 -6.93 25.87 16.13
CA THR A 102 -6.90 24.46 16.57
C THR A 102 -6.78 24.34 18.09
N LYS A 103 -7.49 23.38 18.66
CA LYS A 103 -7.42 22.93 20.05
C LYS A 103 -6.66 21.60 20.18
N LEU A 104 -6.32 20.95 19.07
CA LEU A 104 -5.54 19.71 19.07
C LEU A 104 -4.07 19.98 19.41
N SER A 105 -3.54 19.23 20.37
CA SER A 105 -2.11 19.27 20.69
C SER A 105 -1.29 18.52 19.64
N ALA A 106 -0.25 19.18 19.12
CA ALA A 106 0.71 18.56 18.20
C ALA A 106 1.43 17.35 18.83
N ALA A 107 1.50 17.28 20.16
CA ALA A 107 2.14 16.20 20.90
C ALA A 107 1.34 14.87 20.90
N GLY A 108 0.09 14.87 20.43
CA GLY A 108 -0.86 13.76 20.65
C GLY A 108 -0.92 12.66 19.58
N ILE A 109 -0.28 12.81 18.42
CA ILE A 109 -0.50 11.91 17.26
C ILE A 109 0.68 10.95 17.08
N GLY A 110 1.40 10.69 18.17
CA GLY A 110 2.52 9.76 18.22
C GLY A 110 2.36 8.66 19.26
N VAL A 111 1.26 8.61 20.01
CA VAL A 111 1.06 7.57 21.04
C VAL A 111 -0.35 7.00 20.98
N LYS A 112 -0.52 6.03 20.08
CA LYS A 112 -1.31 4.83 20.35
C LYS A 112 -0.25 3.72 20.22
N GLY A 113 0.49 3.35 21.25
CA GLY A 113 -0.02 2.77 22.49
C GLY A 113 -0.29 1.29 22.21
N GLU A 114 0.77 0.49 22.36
CA GLU A 114 0.87 -0.97 22.59
C GLU A 114 0.06 -1.95 21.73
#